data_AF-A0A811UZN0-F1
#
_entry.id   AF-A0A811UZN0-F1
#
_cell.length_a   1.000
_cell.length_b   1.000
_cell.length_c   1.000
_cell.angle_alpha   90.00
_cell.angle_beta   90.00
_cell.angle_gamma   90.00
#
_symmetry.space_group_name_H-M   'P 1'
#
loop_
_entity.id
_entity.type
_entity.pdbx_description
1 polymer ?
#
loop_
_entity_poly.entity_id
_entity_poly.type
_entity_poly.pdbx_seq_one_letter_code
_entity_poly.pdbx_strand_id
1 'polypeptide(L)'
;MFLYATVTMSDASSESESSDYGVEKSILGKRTGQVPRRQRTRKKSQKNNFQGTHRRRMCIMCLGVFLFLILVCLATVLAINNSNNVYYNSAYNNSKHIDDESSSGINVLVLNWHTNTLPQIFSISSNCTVTFAKTSHNVSMLDYYRNDVIILNSTVQNILDDKDLFLTPTSNQLVIFATNKPLQYHLHTKTSATQANWVFSAFHKSLSYSLKSDFHWSTYRIFRQNDYKLLAPSTQPQWLGARAALFVNNATRDFWYDSVHKSSPLALSILSGPCQVGRNELIDRIAEYIEVHKYGECGDYDCLENDCLLMPQSRGNRTYKFYLAFEEELCEDYVGENFFKALQARLVPVVFGGANYSNFAPPNSYINARDFASMRELAEYLLYLDKNPTEHIKYFAWHDWYGILKVELDFLEVCHFLQKEKEKKTFPPAKWQKSKTVMSWLNANKCEAYKLPEAWLS
;
A
#
# COMPACT_ATOMS: atom_id res chain seq x y z
N MET A 1 37.58 21.48 2.47
CA MET A 1 38.30 22.35 1.50
C MET A 1 38.08 21.74 0.13
N PHE A 2 37.77 22.58 -0.88
CA PHE A 2 37.23 22.28 -2.22
C PHE A 2 35.70 22.08 -2.29
N LEU A 3 34.93 22.75 -3.14
CA LEU A 3 34.96 24.12 -3.71
C LEU A 3 33.60 24.29 -4.41
N TYR A 4 32.81 25.30 -4.01
CA TYR A 4 31.56 25.68 -4.67
C TYR A 4 31.88 26.34 -6.02
N ALA A 5 31.19 25.93 -7.08
CA ALA A 5 31.19 26.64 -8.36
C ALA A 5 29.93 27.48 -8.47
N THR A 6 30.10 28.79 -8.26
CA THR A 6 29.18 29.86 -8.65
C THR A 6 29.17 29.99 -10.17
N VAL A 7 27.99 30.06 -10.80
CA VAL A 7 27.85 30.55 -12.17
C VAL A 7 26.92 31.76 -12.16
N THR A 8 27.48 32.86 -12.65
CA THR A 8 26.93 34.20 -12.77
C THR A 8 25.96 34.32 -13.95
N MET A 9 25.02 35.25 -13.79
CA MET A 9 24.04 35.70 -14.78
C MET A 9 24.70 36.34 -16.02
N SER A 10 24.05 36.21 -17.18
CA SER A 10 24.19 37.18 -18.28
C SER A 10 22.81 37.46 -18.90
N ASP A 11 22.56 38.75 -19.07
CA ASP A 11 21.35 39.37 -19.60
C ASP A 11 20.98 38.95 -21.03
N ALA A 12 19.67 38.91 -21.30
CA ALA A 12 19.12 39.24 -22.60
C ALA A 12 17.71 39.83 -22.41
N SER A 13 17.66 41.15 -22.53
CA SER A 13 16.49 42.03 -22.63
C SER A 13 15.76 41.85 -23.96
N SER A 14 14.41 41.86 -23.93
CA SER A 14 13.59 42.80 -24.72
C SER A 14 12.08 42.60 -24.51
N GLU A 15 11.42 43.70 -24.10
CA GLU A 15 10.11 44.21 -24.56
C GLU A 15 8.85 43.36 -24.26
N SER A 16 8.08 43.70 -23.22
CA SER A 16 7.07 44.78 -23.13
C SER A 16 5.79 44.51 -23.92
N GLU A 17 4.69 44.24 -23.20
CA GLU A 17 3.47 45.04 -23.35
C GLU A 17 2.53 44.81 -22.17
N SER A 18 2.15 45.92 -21.55
CA SER A 18 1.17 46.07 -20.49
C SER A 18 -0.24 46.18 -21.07
N SER A 19 -1.24 45.63 -20.39
CA SER A 19 -2.51 46.35 -20.22
C SER A 19 -3.26 45.84 -19.00
N ASP A 20 -3.64 46.80 -18.18
CA ASP A 20 -4.27 46.76 -16.88
C ASP A 20 -5.81 46.78 -16.98
N TYR A 21 -6.49 46.62 -15.84
CA TYR A 21 -7.94 46.70 -15.56
C TYR A 21 -8.80 45.48 -15.95
N GLY A 22 -9.72 44.98 -15.12
CA GLY A 22 -10.28 45.47 -13.87
C GLY A 22 -11.39 44.52 -13.37
N VAL A 23 -11.74 44.68 -12.10
CA VAL A 23 -12.70 43.92 -11.30
C VAL A 23 -14.15 44.21 -11.73
N GLU A 24 -15.01 43.18 -11.86
CA GLU A 24 -16.38 43.19 -11.28
C GLU A 24 -17.10 41.82 -11.35
N LYS A 25 -17.80 41.49 -10.25
CA LYS A 25 -18.76 40.39 -10.09
C LYS A 25 -20.11 40.77 -10.67
N SER A 26 -20.92 39.79 -11.12
CA SER A 26 -22.35 39.61 -10.75
C SER A 26 -23.29 39.00 -11.83
N ILE A 27 -23.83 37.81 -11.52
CA ILE A 27 -25.25 37.36 -11.55
C ILE A 27 -26.08 37.30 -12.87
N LEU A 28 -26.74 36.13 -13.01
CA LEU A 28 -27.81 35.63 -13.90
C LEU A 28 -28.72 36.62 -14.68
N GLY A 29 -29.11 36.22 -15.90
CA GLY A 29 -30.41 36.58 -16.51
C GLY A 29 -30.62 36.17 -17.98
N LYS A 30 -31.55 35.24 -18.24
CA LYS A 30 -32.03 34.81 -19.59
C LYS A 30 -32.59 35.98 -20.42
N ARG A 31 -32.38 35.98 -21.74
CA ARG A 31 -33.41 36.33 -22.75
C ARG A 31 -33.07 35.83 -24.17
N THR A 32 -34.14 35.44 -24.84
CA THR A 32 -34.30 34.88 -26.19
C THR A 32 -34.04 35.90 -27.32
N GLY A 33 -33.51 35.45 -28.46
CA GLY A 33 -33.47 36.24 -29.70
C GLY A 33 -33.06 35.42 -30.93
N GLN A 34 -33.86 35.49 -31.99
CA GLN A 34 -33.86 34.67 -33.21
C GLN A 34 -32.66 34.93 -34.15
N VAL A 35 -32.26 33.88 -34.87
CA VAL A 35 -31.27 33.89 -35.97
C VAL A 35 -31.98 34.04 -37.33
N PRO A 36 -31.54 34.93 -38.24
CA PRO A 36 -32.06 34.97 -39.60
C PRO A 36 -31.27 34.07 -40.58
N ARG A 37 -32.03 33.38 -41.44
CA ARG A 37 -31.60 32.58 -42.59
C ARG A 37 -30.91 33.42 -43.68
N ARG A 38 -29.88 32.87 -44.33
CA ARG A 38 -29.51 33.20 -45.73
C ARG A 38 -29.17 31.96 -46.55
N GLN A 39 -29.40 32.11 -47.85
CA GLN A 39 -29.76 31.13 -48.87
C GLN A 39 -28.63 30.20 -49.34
N ARG A 40 -29.02 28.98 -49.74
CA ARG A 40 -28.23 28.04 -50.53
C ARG A 40 -28.28 28.41 -52.01
N THR A 41 -27.13 28.65 -52.64
CA THR A 41 -26.96 28.58 -54.09
C THR A 41 -26.48 27.18 -54.49
N ARG A 42 -27.17 26.59 -55.46
CA ARG A 42 -26.93 25.25 -56.03
C ARG A 42 -25.90 25.39 -57.15
N LYS A 43 -24.72 24.76 -57.04
CA LYS A 43 -23.84 24.48 -58.19
C LYS A 43 -23.99 23.02 -58.60
N LYS A 44 -24.19 22.82 -59.91
CA LYS A 44 -24.41 21.54 -60.59
C LYS A 44 -23.17 20.63 -60.46
N SER A 45 -23.46 19.36 -60.17
CA SER A 45 -22.54 18.23 -60.11
C SER A 45 -21.93 17.94 -61.49
N GLN A 46 -20.60 17.85 -61.54
CA GLN A 46 -19.87 17.16 -62.60
C GLN A 46 -19.48 15.80 -62.04
N LYS A 47 -20.00 14.75 -62.67
CA LYS A 47 -19.79 13.34 -62.34
C LYS A 47 -18.33 12.97 -62.66
N ASN A 48 -17.49 12.83 -61.64
CA ASN A 48 -16.28 12.01 -61.72
C ASN A 48 -16.52 10.73 -60.93
N ASN A 49 -16.96 9.69 -61.65
CA ASN A 49 -16.92 8.32 -61.19
C ASN A 49 -15.46 7.85 -61.24
N PHE A 50 -14.74 7.85 -60.13
CA PHE A 50 -13.70 6.87 -59.75
C PHE A 50 -13.02 7.36 -58.46
N GLN A 51 -13.35 6.75 -57.31
CA GLN A 51 -12.59 6.75 -56.03
C GLN A 51 -13.42 6.27 -54.81
N GLY A 52 -14.66 5.77 -55.00
CA GLY A 52 -15.50 5.29 -53.89
C GLY A 52 -15.08 3.94 -53.29
N THR A 53 -14.33 3.11 -54.02
CA THR A 53 -13.92 1.77 -53.59
C THR A 53 -12.67 1.80 -52.70
N HIS A 54 -11.74 2.74 -52.92
CA HIS A 54 -10.48 2.81 -52.17
C HIS A 54 -10.68 3.35 -50.75
N ARG A 55 -11.52 4.38 -50.54
CA ARG A 55 -11.86 4.90 -49.20
C ARG A 55 -12.65 3.90 -48.36
N ARG A 56 -13.58 3.15 -48.98
CA ARG A 56 -14.32 2.08 -48.27
C ARG A 56 -13.40 0.92 -47.89
N ARG A 57 -12.50 0.50 -48.78
CA ARG A 57 -11.48 -0.50 -48.45
C ARG A 57 -10.52 -0.02 -47.36
N MET A 58 -10.10 1.24 -47.38
CA MET A 58 -9.29 1.82 -46.30
C MET A 58 -10.05 1.88 -44.97
N CYS A 59 -11.31 2.31 -44.94
CA CYS A 59 -12.09 2.30 -43.70
C CYS A 59 -12.32 0.88 -43.16
N ILE A 60 -12.58 -0.10 -44.02
CA ILE A 60 -12.73 -1.51 -43.60
C ILE A 60 -11.39 -2.07 -43.09
N MET A 61 -10.27 -1.72 -43.73
CA MET A 61 -8.94 -2.09 -43.23
C MET A 61 -8.63 -1.41 -41.89
N CYS A 62 -8.92 -0.12 -41.72
CA CYS A 62 -8.70 0.59 -40.46
C CYS A 62 -9.59 0.04 -39.33
N LEU A 63 -10.86 -0.27 -39.62
CA LEU A 63 -11.76 -0.94 -38.66
C LEU A 63 -11.25 -2.34 -38.31
N GLY A 64 -10.74 -3.10 -39.29
CA GLY A 64 -10.13 -4.40 -39.08
C GLY A 64 -8.87 -4.33 -38.21
N VAL A 65 -7.99 -3.35 -38.46
CA VAL A 65 -6.80 -3.10 -37.64
C VAL A 65 -7.18 -2.67 -36.23
N PHE A 66 -8.20 -1.82 -36.07
CA PHE A 66 -8.67 -1.38 -34.77
C PHE A 66 -9.29 -2.52 -33.95
N LEU A 67 -10.11 -3.37 -34.58
CA LEU A 67 -10.65 -4.59 -33.98
C LEU A 67 -9.54 -5.59 -33.62
N PHE A 68 -8.53 -5.73 -34.48
CA PHE A 68 -7.37 -6.57 -34.21
C PHE A 68 -6.56 -6.06 -33.01
N LEU A 69 -6.33 -4.75 -32.91
CA LEU A 69 -5.66 -4.15 -31.76
C LEU A 69 -6.45 -4.33 -30.46
N ILE A 70 -7.78 -4.20 -30.50
CA ILE A 70 -8.65 -4.48 -29.35
C ILE A 70 -8.55 -5.96 -28.93
N LEU A 71 -8.57 -6.88 -29.89
CA LEU A 71 -8.45 -8.32 -29.61
C LEU A 71 -7.07 -8.68 -29.05
N VAL A 72 -6.00 -8.07 -29.56
CA VAL A 72 -4.64 -8.22 -29.00
C VAL A 72 -4.60 -7.65 -27.58
N CYS A 73 -5.19 -6.49 -27.35
CA CYS A 73 -5.23 -5.87 -26.03
C CYS A 73 -6.02 -6.73 -25.02
N LEU A 74 -7.20 -7.23 -25.42
CA LEU A 74 -7.99 -8.18 -24.63
C LEU A 74 -7.23 -9.48 -24.38
N ALA A 75 -6.54 -10.03 -25.39
CA ALA A 75 -5.71 -11.21 -25.24
C ALA A 75 -4.52 -10.95 -24.29
N THR A 76 -3.90 -9.77 -24.31
CA THR A 76 -2.84 -9.42 -23.36
C THR A 76 -3.38 -9.23 -21.95
N VAL A 77 -4.56 -8.61 -21.78
CA VAL A 77 -5.20 -8.47 -20.46
C VAL A 77 -5.60 -9.84 -19.92
N LEU A 78 -6.16 -10.71 -20.76
CA LEU A 78 -6.47 -12.09 -20.40
C LEU A 78 -5.21 -12.90 -20.10
N ALA A 79 -4.12 -12.72 -20.85
CA ALA A 79 -2.84 -13.37 -20.59
C ALA A 79 -2.18 -12.86 -19.31
N ILE A 80 -2.30 -11.58 -18.97
CA ILE A 80 -1.84 -11.00 -17.70
C ILE A 80 -2.69 -11.54 -16.54
N ASN A 81 -4.01 -11.56 -16.68
CA ASN A 81 -4.90 -12.16 -15.68
C ASN A 81 -4.65 -13.67 -15.51
N ASN A 82 -4.40 -14.38 -16.61
CA ASN A 82 -4.08 -15.80 -16.57
C ASN A 82 -2.67 -16.03 -16.01
N SER A 83 -1.71 -15.12 -16.22
CA SER A 83 -0.39 -15.18 -15.58
C SER A 83 -0.50 -14.93 -14.07
N ASN A 84 -1.38 -14.03 -13.63
CA ASN A 84 -1.69 -13.82 -12.21
C ASN A 84 -2.38 -15.06 -11.59
N ASN A 85 -3.28 -15.73 -12.32
CA ASN A 85 -3.92 -16.99 -11.90
C ASN A 85 -2.97 -18.20 -11.92
N VAL A 86 -2.08 -18.27 -12.91
CA VAL A 86 -1.03 -19.31 -13.00
C VAL A 86 0.02 -19.10 -11.92
N TYR A 87 0.28 -17.86 -11.47
CA TYR A 87 1.21 -17.59 -10.37
C TYR A 87 0.69 -18.08 -9.02
N TYR A 88 -0.63 -18.00 -8.77
CA TYR A 88 -1.26 -18.64 -7.61
C TYR A 88 -1.02 -20.16 -7.58
N ASN A 89 -0.95 -20.80 -8.76
CA ASN A 89 -0.71 -22.25 -8.86
C ASN A 89 0.79 -22.61 -9.00
N SER A 90 1.63 -21.74 -9.55
CA SER A 90 3.03 -22.06 -9.89
C SER A 90 4.00 -21.88 -8.73
N ALA A 91 3.77 -20.92 -7.82
CA ALA A 91 4.53 -20.84 -6.57
C ALA A 91 4.13 -21.95 -5.58
N TYR A 92 2.99 -22.61 -5.85
CA TYR A 92 2.40 -23.67 -5.05
C TYR A 92 2.77 -25.09 -5.53
N ASN A 93 2.97 -25.27 -6.83
CA ASN A 93 3.15 -26.59 -7.45
C ASN A 93 4.59 -27.12 -7.51
N ASN A 94 5.55 -26.52 -6.81
CA ASN A 94 6.90 -27.11 -6.69
C ASN A 94 7.07 -28.10 -5.52
N SER A 95 5.98 -28.49 -4.84
CA SER A 95 6.01 -29.66 -3.96
C SER A 95 5.64 -30.92 -4.75
N LYS A 96 6.70 -31.64 -5.12
CA LYS A 96 6.71 -32.94 -5.81
C LYS A 96 5.84 -33.97 -5.09
N HIS A 97 5.08 -34.75 -5.87
CA HIS A 97 4.31 -35.93 -5.48
C HIS A 97 5.00 -36.78 -4.39
N ILE A 98 4.34 -36.95 -3.26
CA ILE A 98 4.52 -38.07 -2.34
C ILE A 98 3.13 -38.68 -2.15
N ASP A 99 3.09 -40.00 -2.33
CA ASP A 99 1.90 -40.83 -2.43
C ASP A 99 1.03 -40.83 -1.17
N ASP A 100 -0.24 -41.20 -1.41
CA ASP A 100 -1.31 -41.47 -0.45
C ASP A 100 -0.86 -42.26 0.80
N GLU A 101 -0.90 -41.61 1.96
CA GLU A 101 -1.13 -42.26 3.25
C GLU A 101 -1.62 -41.23 4.28
N SER A 102 -2.94 -41.18 4.50
CA SER A 102 -3.57 -40.84 5.80
C SER A 102 -2.93 -39.70 6.63
N SER A 103 -2.61 -38.53 6.05
CA SER A 103 -2.20 -37.38 6.85
C SER A 103 -3.44 -36.61 7.29
N SER A 104 -3.78 -36.64 8.59
CA SER A 104 -4.75 -35.69 9.14
C SER A 104 -4.29 -34.27 8.77
N GLY A 105 -5.15 -33.43 8.20
CA GLY A 105 -4.79 -32.03 7.92
C GLY A 105 -4.50 -31.24 9.20
N ILE A 106 -3.74 -30.14 9.10
CA ILE A 106 -3.56 -29.17 10.19
C ILE A 106 -4.74 -28.20 10.15
N ASN A 107 -5.44 -28.04 11.27
CA ASN A 107 -6.58 -27.14 11.39
C ASN A 107 -6.21 -25.89 12.20
N VAL A 108 -6.28 -24.73 11.54
CA VAL A 108 -6.01 -23.41 12.14
C VAL A 108 -7.31 -22.64 12.27
N LEU A 109 -7.66 -22.22 13.49
CA LEU A 109 -8.79 -21.35 13.76
C LEU A 109 -8.30 -19.93 14.00
N VAL A 110 -8.74 -18.97 13.18
CA VAL A 110 -8.49 -17.54 13.36
C VAL A 110 -9.71 -16.88 13.97
N LEU A 111 -9.60 -16.45 15.23
CA LEU A 111 -10.62 -15.64 15.89
C LEU A 111 -10.30 -14.18 15.63
N ASN A 112 -11.10 -13.54 14.77
CA ASN A 112 -10.90 -12.16 14.39
C ASN A 112 -11.94 -11.26 15.07
N TRP A 113 -11.47 -10.41 16.01
CA TRP A 113 -12.32 -9.48 16.75
C TRP A 113 -12.64 -8.19 15.98
N HIS A 114 -11.97 -7.94 14.86
CA HIS A 114 -12.10 -6.68 14.12
C HIS A 114 -13.16 -6.72 13.02
N THR A 115 -13.70 -7.89 12.67
CA THR A 115 -14.55 -8.05 11.49
C THR A 115 -15.92 -8.65 11.82
N ASN A 116 -16.97 -8.09 11.23
CA ASN A 116 -18.35 -8.59 11.34
C ASN A 116 -18.71 -9.67 10.30
N THR A 117 -17.74 -10.19 9.56
CA THR A 117 -17.95 -11.14 8.46
C THR A 117 -18.06 -12.58 8.96
N LEU A 118 -18.89 -13.39 8.28
CA LEU A 118 -19.08 -14.81 8.58
C LEU A 118 -17.78 -15.62 8.44
N PRO A 119 -17.70 -16.81 9.05
CA PRO A 119 -16.59 -17.73 8.87
C PRO A 119 -16.28 -18.00 7.39
N GLN A 120 -15.05 -17.71 6.98
CA GLN A 120 -14.52 -18.09 5.67
C GLN A 120 -13.48 -19.19 5.89
N ILE A 121 -13.50 -20.21 5.03
CA ILE A 121 -12.54 -21.32 5.07
C ILE A 121 -11.62 -21.21 3.87
N PHE A 122 -10.32 -21.25 4.12
CA PHE A 122 -9.30 -21.22 3.08
C PHE A 122 -8.32 -22.37 3.27
N SER A 123 -8.02 -23.08 2.19
CA SER A 123 -6.93 -24.05 2.17
C SER A 123 -5.67 -23.35 1.67
N ILE A 124 -4.66 -23.26 2.53
CA ILE A 124 -3.37 -22.61 2.19
C ILE A 124 -2.35 -23.62 1.71
N SER A 125 -2.53 -24.91 2.00
CA SER A 125 -1.81 -26.05 1.42
C SER A 125 -2.72 -27.26 1.50
N SER A 126 -2.47 -28.32 0.73
CA SER A 126 -3.23 -29.57 0.81
C SER A 126 -3.39 -30.09 2.25
N ASN A 127 -2.48 -29.72 3.15
CA ASN A 127 -2.42 -30.16 4.54
C ASN A 127 -2.63 -29.04 5.59
N CYS A 128 -3.05 -27.82 5.22
CA CYS A 128 -3.32 -26.73 6.17
C CYS A 128 -4.62 -25.99 5.85
N THR A 129 -5.63 -26.17 6.69
CA THR A 129 -6.96 -25.55 6.58
C THR A 129 -7.07 -24.41 7.58
N VAL A 130 -7.40 -23.21 7.10
CA VAL A 130 -7.63 -22.03 7.93
C VAL A 130 -9.11 -21.69 7.96
N THR A 131 -9.69 -21.65 9.16
CA THR A 131 -11.07 -21.26 9.42
C THR A 131 -11.09 -19.93 10.15
N PHE A 132 -11.75 -18.93 9.59
CA PHE A 132 -12.01 -17.67 10.29
C PHE A 132 -13.28 -17.80 11.12
N ALA A 133 -13.32 -17.23 12.31
CA ALA A 133 -14.55 -17.17 13.09
C ALA A 133 -14.65 -15.88 13.90
N LYS A 134 -15.90 -15.52 14.19
CA LYS A 134 -16.27 -14.37 15.01
C LYS A 134 -16.54 -14.81 16.45
N THR A 135 -16.14 -13.98 17.40
CA THR A 135 -16.27 -14.23 18.84
C THR A 135 -17.65 -13.96 19.42
N SER A 136 -18.53 -13.23 18.70
CA SER A 136 -19.93 -13.10 19.09
C SER A 136 -20.75 -14.39 18.88
N HIS A 137 -20.18 -15.40 18.23
CA HIS A 137 -20.78 -16.73 18.21
C HIS A 137 -20.44 -17.45 19.51
N ASN A 138 -21.41 -18.20 20.03
CA ASN A 138 -21.21 -19.11 21.15
C ASN A 138 -20.04 -20.04 20.75
N VAL A 139 -18.84 -19.82 21.32
CA VAL A 139 -17.58 -20.49 20.94
C VAL A 139 -17.72 -22.02 21.05
N SER A 140 -18.70 -22.48 21.85
CA SER A 140 -19.18 -23.85 21.94
C SER A 140 -19.67 -24.46 20.61
N MET A 141 -20.13 -23.66 19.64
CA MET A 141 -20.57 -24.14 18.30
C MET A 141 -19.41 -24.27 17.29
N LEU A 142 -18.22 -23.75 17.58
CA LEU A 142 -17.11 -23.71 16.63
C LEU A 142 -16.19 -24.95 16.68
N ASP A 143 -16.64 -26.04 17.32
CA ASP A 143 -15.85 -27.27 17.48
C ASP A 143 -14.40 -26.94 17.96
N TYR A 144 -14.30 -25.97 18.86
CA TYR A 144 -13.07 -25.33 19.36
C TYR A 144 -11.96 -26.34 19.71
N TYR A 145 -12.33 -27.51 20.22
CA TYR A 145 -11.43 -28.58 20.63
C TYR A 145 -10.80 -29.38 19.49
N ARG A 146 -11.24 -29.21 18.23
CA ARG A 146 -10.71 -29.95 17.06
C ARG A 146 -9.59 -29.22 16.32
N ASN A 147 -9.29 -27.99 16.70
CA ASN A 147 -8.27 -27.19 16.04
C ASN A 147 -6.91 -27.42 16.69
N ASP A 148 -5.87 -27.59 15.86
CA ASP A 148 -4.49 -27.72 16.31
C ASP A 148 -3.94 -26.37 16.77
N VAL A 149 -4.38 -25.29 16.11
CA VAL A 149 -3.90 -23.93 16.34
C VAL A 149 -5.05 -22.93 16.44
N ILE A 150 -4.92 -22.01 17.38
CA ILE A 150 -5.82 -20.88 17.57
C ILE A 150 -5.01 -19.60 17.42
N ILE A 151 -5.39 -18.76 16.46
CA ILE A 151 -4.84 -17.43 16.25
C ILE A 151 -5.86 -16.41 16.75
N LEU A 152 -5.50 -15.61 17.75
CA LEU A 152 -6.34 -14.55 18.27
C LEU A 152 -5.90 -13.22 17.69
N ASN A 153 -6.64 -12.72 16.70
CA ASN A 153 -6.45 -11.37 16.16
C ASN A 153 -7.35 -10.40 16.94
N SER A 154 -6.77 -9.63 17.86
CA SER A 154 -7.51 -8.70 18.72
C SER A 154 -6.69 -7.48 19.15
N THR A 155 -7.37 -6.53 19.78
CA THR A 155 -6.77 -5.36 20.43
C THR A 155 -6.32 -5.67 21.85
N VAL A 156 -5.36 -4.92 22.37
CA VAL A 156 -4.97 -5.03 23.78
C VAL A 156 -6.15 -4.69 24.71
N GLN A 157 -6.99 -3.71 24.35
CA GLN A 157 -8.13 -3.36 25.19
C GLN A 157 -9.14 -4.51 25.30
N ASN A 158 -9.47 -5.18 24.19
CA ASN A 158 -10.38 -6.33 24.21
C ASN A 158 -9.79 -7.50 25.02
N ILE A 159 -8.48 -7.72 24.90
CA ILE A 159 -7.74 -8.71 25.67
C ILE A 159 -7.76 -8.38 27.17
N LEU A 160 -7.56 -7.11 27.54
CA LEU A 160 -7.55 -6.65 28.94
C LEU A 160 -8.94 -6.59 29.59
N ASP A 161 -9.97 -6.29 28.80
CA ASP A 161 -11.36 -6.23 29.26
C ASP A 161 -11.95 -7.63 29.53
N ASP A 162 -11.14 -8.69 29.37
CA ASP A 162 -11.53 -10.10 29.52
C ASP A 162 -12.69 -10.51 28.58
N LYS A 163 -12.97 -9.69 27.56
CA LYS A 163 -13.96 -9.99 26.52
C LYS A 163 -13.51 -11.13 25.61
N ASP A 164 -12.20 -11.37 25.57
CA ASP A 164 -11.56 -12.25 24.59
C ASP A 164 -11.10 -13.59 25.17
N LEU A 165 -10.97 -13.72 26.50
CA LEU A 165 -10.32 -14.85 27.16
C LEU A 165 -11.29 -15.82 27.85
N PHE A 166 -12.30 -16.27 27.11
CA PHE A 166 -13.07 -17.47 27.51
C PHE A 166 -12.34 -18.79 27.20
N LEU A 167 -11.12 -18.69 26.65
CA LEU A 167 -10.39 -19.84 26.14
C LEU A 167 -9.57 -20.47 27.28
N THR A 168 -9.98 -21.65 27.72
CA THR A 168 -9.07 -22.59 28.37
C THR A 168 -8.48 -23.47 27.27
N PRO A 169 -7.25 -23.18 26.79
CA PRO A 169 -6.64 -24.02 25.76
C PRO A 169 -6.41 -25.41 26.35
N THR A 170 -6.61 -26.46 25.56
CA THR A 170 -6.12 -27.78 25.97
C THR A 170 -4.59 -27.77 25.94
N SER A 171 -3.93 -28.67 26.67
CA SER A 171 -2.46 -28.76 26.72
C SER A 171 -1.79 -28.88 25.35
N ASN A 172 -2.53 -29.33 24.34
CA ASN A 172 -2.02 -29.73 23.04
C ASN A 172 -2.18 -28.62 21.97
N GLN A 173 -2.94 -27.55 22.25
CA GLN A 173 -3.22 -26.50 21.28
C GLN A 173 -2.16 -25.39 21.27
N LEU A 174 -1.73 -24.98 20.07
CA LEU A 174 -0.89 -23.79 19.92
C LEU A 174 -1.77 -22.55 19.89
N VAL A 175 -1.52 -21.61 20.79
CA VAL A 175 -2.22 -20.32 20.84
C VAL A 175 -1.28 -19.21 20.41
N ILE A 176 -1.64 -18.50 19.35
CA ILE A 176 -0.86 -17.43 18.74
C ILE A 176 -1.59 -16.10 18.95
N PHE A 177 -0.89 -15.15 19.56
CA PHE A 177 -1.35 -13.76 19.60
C PHE A 177 -1.11 -13.12 18.24
N ALA A 178 -2.12 -12.47 17.65
CA ALA A 178 -1.98 -11.82 16.36
C ALA A 178 -2.42 -10.37 16.34
N THR A 179 -1.67 -9.53 15.61
CA THR A 179 -2.06 -8.15 15.30
C THR A 179 -1.34 -7.62 14.06
N ASN A 180 -2.05 -6.94 13.17
CA ASN A 180 -1.45 -6.31 11.99
C ASN A 180 -1.26 -4.80 12.14
N LYS A 181 -1.56 -4.25 13.32
CA LYS A 181 -1.39 -2.82 13.65
C LYS A 181 -0.69 -2.66 15.00
N PRO A 182 -0.02 -1.54 15.23
CA PRO A 182 0.47 -1.19 16.55
C PRO A 182 -0.66 -1.18 17.55
N LEU A 183 -0.37 -1.75 18.72
CA LEU A 183 -1.31 -1.77 19.83
C LEU A 183 -0.91 -0.65 20.77
N GLN A 184 -1.62 0.46 20.71
CA GLN A 184 -1.42 1.52 21.69
C GLN A 184 -1.77 0.98 23.09
N TYR A 185 -0.74 0.79 23.90
CA TYR A 185 -0.90 0.49 25.32
C TYR A 185 -0.94 1.82 26.09
N HIS A 186 -2.08 2.51 26.03
CA HIS A 186 -2.31 3.67 26.89
C HIS A 186 -2.81 3.19 28.25
N LEU A 187 -1.93 3.27 29.27
CA LEU A 187 -2.27 3.05 30.68
C LEU A 187 -3.24 4.13 31.18
N HIS A 188 -4.48 4.14 30.71
CA HIS A 188 -5.51 5.05 31.25
C HIS A 188 -6.29 4.45 32.41
N THR A 189 -6.18 3.15 32.66
CA THR A 189 -6.86 2.51 33.78
C THR A 189 -5.92 1.59 34.54
N LYS A 190 -6.05 1.59 35.87
CA LYS A 190 -5.40 0.66 36.79
C LYS A 190 -5.96 -0.77 36.62
N THR A 191 -6.17 -1.27 35.40
CA THR A 191 -6.25 -2.72 35.21
C THR A 191 -4.91 -3.28 35.67
N SER A 192 -4.93 -4.06 36.75
CA SER A 192 -3.68 -4.42 37.43
C SER A 192 -2.74 -5.09 36.43
N ALA A 193 -1.48 -4.65 36.37
CA ALA A 193 -0.46 -5.26 35.51
C ALA A 193 -0.40 -6.80 35.68
N THR A 194 -0.81 -7.30 36.84
CA THR A 194 -1.06 -8.71 37.17
C THR A 194 -2.13 -9.38 36.30
N GLN A 195 -3.28 -8.75 36.05
CA GLN A 195 -4.34 -9.30 35.20
C GLN A 195 -3.90 -9.33 33.74
N ALA A 196 -3.24 -8.27 33.27
CA ALA A 196 -2.62 -8.24 31.94
C ALA A 196 -1.59 -9.38 31.79
N ASN A 197 -0.68 -9.54 32.75
CA ASN A 197 0.35 -10.58 32.71
C ASN A 197 -0.24 -12.00 32.67
N TRP A 198 -1.31 -12.26 33.42
CA TRP A 198 -1.99 -13.56 33.40
C TRP A 198 -2.63 -13.84 32.04
N VAL A 199 -3.38 -12.88 31.51
CA VAL A 199 -4.03 -12.98 30.20
C VAL A 199 -3.00 -13.23 29.08
N PHE A 200 -1.93 -12.43 29.06
CA PHE A 200 -0.87 -12.57 28.05
C PHE A 200 -0.04 -13.85 28.21
N SER A 201 -0.16 -14.55 29.34
CA SER A 201 0.50 -15.83 29.55
C SER A 201 -0.16 -16.98 28.79
N ALA A 202 -1.40 -16.83 28.29
CA ALA A 202 -2.08 -17.86 27.51
C ALA A 202 -1.44 -18.07 26.11
N PHE A 203 -0.68 -17.10 25.62
CA PHE A 203 -0.09 -17.13 24.30
C PHE A 203 1.29 -17.81 24.29
N HIS A 204 1.50 -18.61 23.25
CA HIS A 204 2.75 -19.35 23.03
C HIS A 204 3.67 -18.65 22.03
N LYS A 205 3.08 -18.02 21.01
CA LYS A 205 3.78 -17.31 19.93
C LYS A 205 3.07 -16.02 19.53
N SER A 206 3.77 -15.18 18.79
CA SER A 206 3.28 -13.90 18.24
C SER A 206 3.31 -13.88 16.71
N LEU A 207 2.24 -13.41 16.09
CA LEU A 207 2.10 -13.13 14.67
C LEU A 207 1.81 -11.64 14.49
N SER A 208 2.76 -10.83 14.02
CA SER A 208 2.50 -9.39 13.93
C SER A 208 3.27 -8.64 12.85
N TYR A 209 2.93 -7.36 12.68
CA TYR A 209 3.69 -6.43 11.83
C TYR A 209 5.17 -6.29 12.21
N SER A 210 5.56 -6.61 13.43
CA SER A 210 6.95 -6.49 13.89
C SER A 210 7.84 -7.58 13.29
N LEU A 211 9.04 -7.24 12.83
CA LEU A 211 10.04 -8.23 12.39
C LEU A 211 10.65 -9.01 13.57
N LYS A 212 10.32 -8.64 14.82
CA LYS A 212 10.76 -9.30 16.06
C LYS A 212 9.79 -10.37 16.57
N SER A 213 8.64 -10.55 15.90
CA SER A 213 7.66 -11.59 16.19
C SER A 213 8.13 -13.00 15.80
N ASP A 214 7.43 -14.03 16.28
CA ASP A 214 7.68 -15.41 15.83
C ASP A 214 7.28 -15.59 14.36
N PHE A 215 6.21 -14.91 13.95
CA PHE A 215 5.69 -14.90 12.59
C PHE A 215 5.42 -13.46 12.16
N HIS A 216 5.69 -13.12 10.91
CA HIS A 216 5.49 -11.78 10.42
C HIS A 216 4.17 -11.66 9.63
N TRP A 217 3.31 -10.76 10.08
CA TRP A 217 2.10 -10.37 9.37
C TRP A 217 2.35 -9.06 8.63
N SER A 218 2.47 -9.15 7.31
CA SER A 218 2.38 -7.96 6.46
C SER A 218 1.43 -8.19 5.29
N THR A 219 0.70 -7.14 4.93
CA THR A 219 -0.23 -7.14 3.79
C THR A 219 0.48 -7.00 2.45
N TYR A 220 1.75 -6.55 2.44
CA TYR A 220 2.49 -6.28 1.22
C TYR A 220 3.85 -6.95 1.25
N ARG A 221 4.22 -7.59 0.14
CA ARG A 221 5.53 -8.18 -0.09
C ARG A 221 6.16 -7.54 -1.31
N ILE A 222 7.48 -7.48 -1.32
CA ILE A 222 8.24 -7.07 -2.50
C ILE A 222 9.08 -8.23 -2.99
N PHE A 223 8.94 -8.53 -4.26
CA PHE A 223 9.68 -9.58 -4.93
C PHE A 223 10.53 -9.01 -6.06
N ARG A 224 11.62 -9.69 -6.40
CA ARG A 224 12.46 -9.36 -7.54
C ARG A 224 11.90 -10.01 -8.81
N GLN A 225 11.78 -9.25 -9.90
CA GLN A 225 11.05 -9.71 -11.09
C GLN A 225 11.76 -10.83 -11.87
N ASN A 226 13.10 -10.89 -11.83
CA ASN A 226 13.85 -11.85 -12.66
C ASN A 226 13.82 -13.29 -12.13
N ASP A 227 13.70 -13.47 -10.82
CA ASP A 227 13.72 -14.79 -10.16
C ASP A 227 12.61 -14.98 -9.14
N TYR A 228 11.71 -14.00 -9.03
CA TYR A 228 10.55 -14.02 -8.14
C TYR A 228 10.90 -14.15 -6.65
N LYS A 229 12.14 -13.87 -6.27
CA LYS A 229 12.58 -13.96 -4.87
C LYS A 229 11.89 -12.89 -4.03
N LEU A 230 11.21 -13.31 -2.95
CA LEU A 230 10.71 -12.40 -1.91
C LEU A 230 11.90 -11.73 -1.20
N LEU A 231 11.91 -10.41 -1.15
CA LEU A 231 12.98 -9.61 -0.55
C LEU A 231 12.53 -8.84 0.69
N ALA A 232 11.28 -8.36 0.71
CA ALA A 232 10.76 -7.58 1.82
C ALA A 232 9.33 -8.00 2.18
N PRO A 233 8.94 -7.87 3.47
CA PRO A 233 9.74 -7.33 4.58
C PRO A 233 10.89 -8.24 5.04
N SER A 234 12.04 -7.66 5.36
CA SER A 234 13.23 -8.38 5.86
C SER A 234 14.20 -7.41 6.54
N THR A 235 14.95 -7.86 7.56
CA THR A 235 16.02 -7.05 8.18
C THR A 235 17.28 -6.97 7.33
N GLN A 236 17.44 -7.84 6.33
CA GLN A 236 18.59 -7.88 5.43
C GLN A 236 18.14 -8.17 3.98
N PRO A 237 17.33 -7.28 3.39
CA PRO A 237 16.85 -7.47 2.03
C PRO A 237 18.01 -7.37 1.04
N GLN A 238 18.09 -8.32 0.12
CA GLN A 238 19.13 -8.37 -0.91
C GLN A 238 18.77 -7.50 -2.13
N TRP A 239 18.71 -6.18 -1.91
CA TRP A 239 18.50 -5.20 -2.98
C TRP A 239 19.68 -5.17 -3.96
N LEU A 240 19.43 -4.76 -5.21
CA LEU A 240 20.43 -4.65 -6.28
C LEU A 240 21.23 -3.35 -6.18
N GLY A 241 20.93 -2.50 -5.19
CA GLY A 241 21.63 -1.22 -4.95
C GLY A 241 21.58 -0.29 -6.16
N ALA A 242 22.74 0.28 -6.51
CA ALA A 242 22.88 1.24 -7.61
C ALA A 242 22.36 0.74 -8.96
N ARG A 243 22.37 -0.59 -9.21
CA ARG A 243 21.85 -1.17 -10.45
C ARG A 243 20.35 -0.94 -10.61
N ALA A 244 19.59 -1.00 -9.52
CA ALA A 244 18.14 -0.77 -9.55
C ALA A 244 17.77 0.73 -9.54
N ALA A 245 18.73 1.63 -9.39
CA ALA A 245 18.52 3.08 -9.48
C ALA A 245 18.53 3.59 -10.93
N LEU A 246 18.80 2.72 -11.91
CA LEU A 246 18.86 3.05 -13.33
C LEU A 246 17.79 2.29 -14.10
N PHE A 247 17.15 2.97 -15.05
CA PHE A 247 16.21 2.37 -15.99
C PHE A 247 16.93 1.36 -16.89
N VAL A 248 16.28 0.21 -17.11
CA VAL A 248 16.83 -0.87 -17.95
C VAL A 248 16.82 -0.47 -19.42
N ASN A 249 15.85 0.35 -19.84
CA ASN A 249 15.75 0.83 -21.21
C ASN A 249 15.21 2.27 -21.30
N ASN A 250 15.45 2.91 -22.46
CA ASN A 250 15.02 4.29 -22.68
C ASN A 250 13.49 4.43 -22.76
N ALA A 251 12.76 3.41 -23.23
CA ALA A 251 11.31 3.49 -23.36
C ALA A 251 10.60 3.56 -22.00
N THR A 252 11.06 2.79 -21.00
CA THR A 252 10.53 2.90 -19.62
C THR A 252 10.88 4.25 -19.01
N ARG A 253 12.13 4.71 -19.16
CA ARG A 253 12.54 6.06 -18.75
C ARG A 253 11.64 7.15 -19.34
N ASP A 254 11.42 7.12 -20.66
CA ASP A 254 10.63 8.13 -21.37
C ASP A 254 9.15 8.10 -20.96
N PHE A 255 8.59 6.90 -20.72
CA PHE A 255 7.25 6.74 -20.15
C PHE A 255 7.12 7.41 -18.78
N TRP A 256 8.10 7.21 -17.90
CA TRP A 256 8.11 7.82 -16.57
C TRP A 256 8.29 9.33 -16.64
N TYR A 257 9.15 9.80 -17.55
CA TYR A 257 9.36 11.23 -17.79
C TYR A 257 8.06 11.92 -18.20
N ASP A 258 7.36 11.35 -19.19
CA ASP A 258 6.08 11.86 -19.68
C ASP A 258 5.00 11.85 -18.59
N SER A 259 4.98 10.79 -17.78
CA SER A 259 4.02 10.63 -16.69
C SER A 259 4.22 11.71 -15.63
N VAL A 260 5.45 11.87 -15.12
CA VAL A 260 5.84 12.89 -14.15
C VAL A 260 5.62 14.31 -14.68
N HIS A 261 5.96 14.56 -15.95
CA HIS A 261 5.83 15.88 -16.56
C HIS A 261 4.36 16.34 -16.65
N LYS A 262 3.42 15.40 -16.80
CA LYS A 262 1.98 15.68 -16.88
C LYS A 262 1.27 15.65 -15.52
N SER A 263 1.94 15.15 -14.48
CA SER A 263 1.40 15.06 -13.11
C SER A 263 1.18 16.44 -12.47
N SER A 264 0.01 16.62 -11.87
CA SER A 264 -0.46 17.80 -11.16
C SER A 264 -1.82 17.44 -10.55
N PRO A 265 -2.19 17.89 -9.34
CA PRO A 265 -1.45 18.73 -8.37
C PRO A 265 -0.20 18.07 -7.77
N LEU A 266 0.55 18.80 -6.94
CA LEU A 266 1.85 18.34 -6.45
C LEU A 266 1.74 17.14 -5.48
N ALA A 267 1.03 17.30 -4.36
CA ALA A 267 0.98 16.30 -3.32
C ALA A 267 -0.44 16.05 -2.80
N LEU A 268 -0.67 14.84 -2.29
CA LEU A 268 -1.89 14.47 -1.59
C LEU A 268 -1.58 13.78 -0.26
N SER A 269 -2.52 13.83 0.68
CA SER A 269 -2.54 12.98 1.87
C SER A 269 -3.94 12.43 2.09
N ILE A 270 -4.06 11.14 2.43
CA ILE A 270 -5.36 10.56 2.85
C ILE A 270 -5.31 10.24 4.34
N LEU A 271 -6.16 10.94 5.08
CA LEU A 271 -6.33 10.86 6.53
C LEU A 271 -7.53 9.98 6.85
N SER A 272 -7.42 8.69 6.51
CA SER A 272 -8.44 7.68 6.81
C SER A 272 -8.30 7.21 8.26
N GLY A 273 -9.17 7.67 9.15
CA GLY A 273 -9.19 7.29 10.57
C GLY A 273 -9.30 8.50 11.49
N PRO A 274 -9.27 8.28 12.82
CA PRO A 274 -9.36 9.36 13.79
C PRO A 274 -8.28 10.42 13.58
N CYS A 275 -8.65 11.69 13.74
CA CYS A 275 -7.72 12.80 13.57
C CYS A 275 -6.60 12.74 14.61
N GLN A 276 -5.39 12.42 14.16
CA GLN A 276 -4.18 12.41 14.99
C GLN A 276 -3.52 13.78 14.93
N VAL A 277 -3.49 14.46 16.08
CA VAL A 277 -2.97 15.84 16.20
C VAL A 277 -1.56 15.97 15.62
N GLY A 278 -0.63 15.09 16.00
CA GLY A 278 0.77 15.16 15.56
C GLY A 278 0.97 14.93 14.06
N ARG A 279 0.23 13.97 13.46
CA ARG A 279 0.26 13.72 12.01
C ARG A 279 -0.28 14.92 11.24
N ASN A 280 -1.43 15.45 11.68
CA ASN A 280 -2.10 16.56 11.00
C ASN A 280 -1.27 17.84 11.08
N GLU A 281 -0.67 18.14 12.24
CA GLU A 281 0.23 19.29 12.40
C GLU A 281 1.39 19.25 11.41
N LEU A 282 2.01 18.09 11.19
CA LEU A 282 3.09 17.96 10.22
C LEU A 282 2.64 18.19 8.77
N ILE A 283 1.46 17.69 8.43
CA ILE A 283 0.89 17.87 7.10
C ILE A 283 0.53 19.35 6.87
N ASP A 284 -0.01 20.03 7.88
CA ASP A 284 -0.32 21.46 7.80
C ASP A 284 0.96 22.28 7.65
N ARG A 285 2.03 21.97 8.39
CA ARG A 285 3.33 22.65 8.28
C ARG A 285 3.94 22.55 6.89
N ILE A 286 3.93 21.38 6.25
CA ILE A 286 4.46 21.27 4.88
C ILE A 286 3.52 21.95 3.88
N ALA A 287 2.20 21.97 4.13
CA ALA A 287 1.22 22.67 3.30
C ALA A 287 1.38 24.20 3.29
N GLU A 288 2.11 24.78 4.25
CA GLU A 288 2.51 26.20 4.21
C GLU A 288 3.48 26.52 3.06
N TYR A 289 4.25 25.53 2.60
CA TYR A 289 5.29 25.70 1.59
C TYR A 289 4.91 25.15 0.22
N ILE A 290 4.00 24.17 0.16
CA ILE A 290 3.58 23.50 -1.07
C ILE A 290 2.09 23.18 -1.09
N GLU A 291 1.52 23.01 -2.29
CA GLU A 291 0.14 22.56 -2.44
C GLU A 291 -0.01 21.08 -2.01
N VAL A 292 -0.81 20.86 -0.97
CA VAL A 292 -1.18 19.53 -0.46
C VAL A 292 -2.69 19.40 -0.41
N HIS A 293 -3.23 18.43 -1.14
CA HIS A 293 -4.65 18.08 -1.00
C HIS A 293 -4.86 17.04 0.09
N LYS A 294 -5.58 17.41 1.14
CA LYS A 294 -5.90 16.56 2.29
C LYS A 294 -7.28 15.94 2.12
N TYR A 295 -7.35 14.62 2.04
CA TYR A 295 -8.58 13.85 1.91
C TYR A 295 -8.92 13.10 3.20
N GLY A 296 -10.20 12.85 3.44
CA GLY A 296 -10.69 12.08 4.60
C GLY A 296 -11.31 12.96 5.68
N GLU A 297 -11.68 12.36 6.81
CA GLU A 297 -12.44 13.00 7.90
C GLU A 297 -11.76 14.27 8.46
N CYS A 298 -10.43 14.32 8.38
CA CYS A 298 -9.60 15.43 8.88
C CYS A 298 -9.02 16.30 7.77
N GLY A 299 -9.46 16.09 6.53
CA GLY A 299 -8.98 16.81 5.35
C GLY A 299 -9.95 17.91 4.90
N ASP A 300 -9.53 18.65 3.87
CA ASP A 300 -10.38 19.67 3.23
C ASP A 300 -11.36 19.04 2.22
N TYR A 301 -11.10 17.79 1.84
CA TYR A 301 -11.89 17.05 0.86
C TYR A 301 -12.46 15.77 1.47
N ASP A 302 -13.78 15.63 1.38
CA ASP A 302 -14.44 14.37 1.69
C ASP A 302 -14.02 13.29 0.68
N CYS A 303 -13.85 12.07 1.17
CA CYS A 303 -13.85 10.90 0.33
C CYS A 303 -14.80 9.86 0.92
N LEU A 304 -15.74 9.38 0.11
CA LEU A 304 -16.54 8.24 0.49
C LEU A 304 -15.60 7.02 0.60
N GLU A 305 -15.90 6.09 1.51
CA GLU A 305 -15.02 4.96 1.85
C GLU A 305 -14.48 4.22 0.61
N ASN A 306 -15.33 4.03 -0.42
CA ASN A 306 -14.93 3.38 -1.68
C ASN A 306 -14.10 4.27 -2.63
N ASP A 307 -14.24 5.59 -2.55
CA ASP A 307 -13.53 6.54 -3.40
C ASP A 307 -12.09 6.79 -2.93
N CYS A 308 -11.81 6.57 -1.64
CA CYS A 308 -10.47 6.63 -1.06
C CYS A 308 -9.71 5.29 -1.10
N LEU A 309 -10.41 4.16 -1.30
CA LEU A 309 -9.78 2.87 -1.61
C LEU A 309 -9.05 2.92 -2.95
N LEU A 310 -9.60 3.68 -3.90
CA LEU A 310 -8.92 4.07 -5.11
C LEU A 310 -8.16 5.37 -4.82
N MET A 311 -6.93 5.48 -5.30
CA MET A 311 -6.21 6.74 -5.14
C MET A 311 -6.97 7.83 -5.90
N PRO A 312 -7.32 8.97 -5.26
CA PRO A 312 -8.09 10.00 -5.93
C PRO A 312 -7.38 10.41 -7.21
N GLN A 313 -8.00 10.16 -8.36
CA GLN A 313 -7.56 10.82 -9.58
C GLN A 313 -7.71 12.32 -9.33
N SER A 314 -6.69 13.10 -9.67
CA SER A 314 -6.84 14.54 -9.52
C SER A 314 -8.02 15.03 -10.38
N ARG A 315 -8.54 16.21 -10.03
CA ARG A 315 -9.54 16.90 -10.86
C ARG A 315 -8.96 17.09 -12.26
N GLY A 316 -9.47 16.35 -13.25
CA GLY A 316 -9.04 16.45 -14.66
C GLY A 316 -8.13 15.33 -15.17
N ASN A 317 -8.20 14.11 -14.60
CA ASN A 317 -7.50 12.91 -15.11
C ASN A 317 -5.96 12.99 -15.06
N ARG A 318 -5.40 13.82 -14.17
CA ARG A 318 -3.97 13.85 -13.86
C ARG A 318 -3.69 13.07 -12.59
N THR A 319 -2.44 12.68 -12.38
CA THR A 319 -1.99 12.06 -11.13
C THR A 319 -1.19 13.07 -10.31
N TYR A 320 -1.18 12.90 -8.99
CA TYR A 320 -0.27 13.63 -8.13
C TYR A 320 1.19 13.22 -8.40
N LYS A 321 2.15 13.93 -7.83
CA LYS A 321 3.57 13.54 -7.85
C LYS A 321 3.95 12.79 -6.57
N PHE A 322 3.50 13.33 -5.44
CA PHE A 322 3.84 12.84 -4.11
C PHE A 322 2.60 12.40 -3.34
N TYR A 323 2.79 11.39 -2.50
CA TYR A 323 1.82 10.98 -1.49
C TYR A 323 2.47 11.17 -0.11
N LEU A 324 1.89 12.01 0.75
CA LEU A 324 2.36 12.16 2.12
C LEU A 324 1.85 10.98 2.97
N ALA A 325 2.64 9.91 3.04
CA ALA A 325 2.34 8.67 3.73
C ALA A 325 2.88 8.72 5.17
N PHE A 326 2.42 9.69 5.94
CA PHE A 326 2.82 9.86 7.35
C PHE A 326 2.01 8.89 8.23
N GLU A 327 2.71 8.15 9.09
CA GLU A 327 2.09 7.13 9.94
C GLU A 327 1.25 7.75 11.06
N GLU A 328 0.30 7.03 11.63
CA GLU A 328 -0.43 7.55 12.80
C GLU A 328 0.40 7.49 14.08
N GLU A 329 1.35 6.57 14.11
CA GLU A 329 2.24 6.30 15.23
C GLU A 329 3.64 5.96 14.72
N LEU A 330 4.65 6.37 15.48
CA LEU A 330 6.04 6.13 15.13
C LEU A 330 6.51 4.83 15.78
N CYS A 331 6.09 3.70 15.21
CA CYS A 331 6.47 2.38 15.68
C CYS A 331 7.60 1.79 14.84
N GLU A 332 8.53 1.09 15.48
CA GLU A 332 9.53 0.30 14.77
C GLU A 332 8.83 -0.80 13.95
N ASP A 333 9.34 -1.08 12.75
CA ASP A 333 8.83 -2.09 11.81
C ASP A 333 7.36 -1.91 11.34
N TYR A 334 6.66 -0.84 11.73
CA TYR A 334 5.32 -0.57 11.21
C TYR A 334 5.37 0.30 9.95
N VAL A 335 4.81 -0.23 8.86
CA VAL A 335 4.60 0.48 7.60
C VAL A 335 3.15 0.30 7.19
N GLY A 336 2.41 1.40 7.17
CA GLY A 336 0.98 1.43 6.90
C GLY A 336 0.63 1.25 5.43
N GLU A 337 -0.66 1.06 5.16
CA GLU A 337 -1.14 0.81 3.80
C GLU A 337 -0.92 1.99 2.84
N ASN A 338 -0.94 3.22 3.35
CA ASN A 338 -0.79 4.43 2.55
C ASN A 338 0.55 4.46 1.81
N PHE A 339 1.61 3.96 2.44
CA PHE A 339 2.92 3.78 1.80
C PHE A 339 2.85 2.88 0.57
N PHE A 340 2.28 1.68 0.72
CA PHE A 340 2.19 0.72 -0.37
C PHE A 340 1.19 1.13 -1.46
N LYS A 341 0.09 1.78 -1.08
CA LYS A 341 -0.86 2.39 -2.03
C LYS A 341 -0.18 3.41 -2.92
N ALA A 342 0.66 4.28 -2.37
CA ALA A 342 1.44 5.24 -3.15
C ALA A 342 2.36 4.56 -4.16
N LEU A 343 3.13 3.54 -3.72
CA LEU A 343 4.01 2.78 -4.62
C LEU A 343 3.24 2.09 -5.75
N GLN A 344 2.12 1.43 -5.44
CA GLN A 344 1.28 0.76 -6.44
C GLN A 344 0.66 1.74 -7.43
N ALA A 345 0.28 2.91 -6.93
CA ALA A 345 -0.34 3.95 -7.71
C ALA A 345 0.68 4.89 -8.39
N ARG A 346 1.96 4.51 -8.37
CA ARG A 346 3.05 5.16 -9.10
C ARG A 346 3.27 6.62 -8.67
N LEU A 347 3.10 6.88 -7.38
CA LEU A 347 3.53 8.12 -6.73
C LEU A 347 4.80 7.87 -5.94
N VAL A 348 5.53 8.94 -5.65
CA VAL A 348 6.63 8.87 -4.67
C VAL A 348 6.05 9.07 -3.26
N PRO A 349 6.05 8.04 -2.40
CA PRO A 349 5.67 8.21 -1.01
C PRO A 349 6.70 9.08 -0.28
N VAL A 350 6.22 10.12 0.39
CA VAL A 350 6.97 10.91 1.37
C VAL A 350 6.54 10.40 2.74
N VAL A 351 7.46 9.76 3.46
CA VAL A 351 7.16 9.00 4.68
C VAL A 351 7.62 9.74 5.93
N PHE A 352 6.87 9.57 7.01
CA PHE A 352 7.27 9.96 8.35
C PHE A 352 6.75 8.90 9.32
N GLY A 353 7.67 8.06 9.82
CA GLY A 353 7.35 6.88 10.62
C GLY A 353 8.51 6.46 11.53
N GLY A 354 8.31 5.34 12.25
CA GLY A 354 9.34 4.73 13.10
C GLY A 354 10.10 3.56 12.44
N ALA A 355 9.65 3.10 11.28
CA ALA A 355 10.25 1.97 10.58
C ALA A 355 11.58 2.34 9.89
N ASN A 356 12.49 1.36 9.83
CA ASN A 356 13.56 1.40 8.85
C ASN A 356 13.01 0.94 7.48
N TYR A 357 12.57 1.89 6.66
CA TYR A 357 11.91 1.62 5.37
C TYR A 357 12.77 0.80 4.39
N SER A 358 14.10 0.76 4.55
CA SER A 358 14.96 -0.11 3.73
C SER A 358 14.69 -1.61 3.93
N ASN A 359 14.07 -1.99 5.05
CA ASN A 359 13.60 -3.34 5.33
C ASN A 359 12.31 -3.70 4.56
N PHE A 360 11.59 -2.70 4.06
CA PHE A 360 10.23 -2.84 3.51
C PHE A 360 10.13 -2.47 2.03
N ALA A 361 11.05 -1.64 1.52
CA ALA A 361 11.04 -1.14 0.16
C ALA A 361 12.43 -0.99 -0.46
N PRO A 362 12.54 -1.07 -1.80
CA PRO A 362 13.79 -0.79 -2.49
C PRO A 362 14.33 0.59 -2.13
N PRO A 363 15.66 0.77 -2.08
CA PRO A 363 16.23 2.10 -1.94
C PRO A 363 15.80 2.98 -3.12
N ASN A 364 15.69 4.28 -2.88
CA ASN A 364 15.25 5.26 -3.90
C ASN A 364 13.83 4.99 -4.45
N SER A 365 12.93 4.41 -3.65
CA SER A 365 11.50 4.29 -3.98
C SER A 365 10.59 5.19 -3.12
N TYR A 366 11.16 5.93 -2.18
CA TYR A 366 10.46 6.78 -1.22
C TYR A 366 11.37 7.92 -0.76
N ILE A 367 10.78 8.96 -0.18
CA ILE A 367 11.49 10.08 0.45
C ILE A 367 11.18 10.02 1.94
N ASN A 368 12.20 9.90 2.79
CA ASN A 368 12.01 9.93 4.23
C ASN A 368 12.10 11.37 4.73
N ALA A 369 11.00 11.90 5.26
CA ALA A 369 10.96 13.27 5.78
C ALA A 369 11.96 13.48 6.94
N ARG A 370 12.33 12.42 7.67
CA ARG A 370 13.31 12.49 8.77
C ARG A 370 14.75 12.69 8.30
N ASP A 371 15.02 12.61 7.00
CA ASP A 371 16.35 12.86 6.42
C ASP A 371 16.61 14.37 6.19
N PHE A 372 15.61 15.23 6.42
CA PHE A 372 15.68 16.68 6.22
C PHE A 372 15.75 17.43 7.56
N ALA A 373 16.44 18.57 7.59
CA ALA A 373 16.59 19.38 8.80
C ALA A 373 15.32 20.16 9.16
N SER A 374 14.38 20.35 8.23
CA SER A 374 13.08 21.00 8.46
C SER A 374 12.02 20.62 7.42
N MET A 375 10.74 20.89 7.71
CA MET A 375 9.65 20.77 6.72
C MET A 375 9.83 21.70 5.51
N ARG A 376 10.45 22.86 5.72
CA ARG A 376 10.79 23.78 4.63
C ARG A 376 11.81 23.17 3.68
N GLU A 377 12.87 22.55 4.21
CA GLU A 377 13.89 21.91 3.38
C GLU A 377 13.31 20.71 2.60
N LEU A 378 12.46 19.92 3.24
CA LEU A 378 11.70 18.88 2.55
C LEU A 378 10.84 19.47 1.42
N ALA A 379 10.08 20.54 1.70
CA ALA A 379 9.27 21.21 0.69
C ALA A 379 10.09 21.77 -0.48
N GLU A 380 11.23 22.40 -0.20
CA GLU A 380 12.18 22.88 -1.21
C GLU A 380 12.70 21.73 -2.08
N TYR A 381 12.97 20.56 -1.48
CA TYR A 381 13.34 19.36 -2.22
C TYR A 381 12.21 18.81 -3.11
N LEU A 382 10.97 18.77 -2.62
CA LEU A 382 9.82 18.35 -3.42
C LEU A 382 9.56 19.30 -4.58
N LEU A 383 9.72 20.61 -4.38
CA LEU A 383 9.63 21.63 -5.43
C LEU A 383 10.79 21.52 -6.44
N TYR A 384 11.98 21.14 -5.98
CA TYR A 384 13.10 20.83 -6.88
C TYR A 384 12.74 19.65 -7.79
N LEU A 385 12.23 18.55 -7.24
CA LEU A 385 11.80 17.39 -8.04
C LEU A 385 10.63 17.72 -8.98
N ASP A 386 9.70 18.59 -8.57
CA ASP A 386 8.61 19.05 -9.42
C ASP A 386 9.12 19.75 -10.69
N LYS A 387 10.13 20.62 -10.54
CA LYS A 387 10.77 21.38 -11.61
C LYS A 387 11.80 20.58 -12.41
N ASN A 388 12.25 19.44 -11.90
CA ASN A 388 13.28 18.61 -12.52
C ASN A 388 12.77 17.17 -12.75
N PRO A 389 11.98 16.92 -13.82
CA PRO A 389 11.44 15.59 -14.11
C PRO A 389 12.50 14.51 -14.20
N THR A 390 13.69 14.79 -14.74
CA THR A 390 14.81 13.84 -14.82
C THR A 390 15.28 13.33 -13.45
N GLU A 391 15.22 14.18 -12.43
CA GLU A 391 15.58 13.80 -11.06
C GLU A 391 14.44 13.05 -10.39
N HIS A 392 13.21 13.51 -10.59
CA HIS A 392 12.03 12.86 -10.05
C HIS A 392 11.86 11.44 -10.60
N ILE A 393 12.12 11.20 -11.89
CA ILE A 393 11.94 9.84 -12.45
C ILE A 393 12.88 8.79 -11.84
N LYS A 394 13.98 9.19 -11.21
CA LYS A 394 14.90 8.25 -10.53
C LYS A 394 14.16 7.43 -9.46
N TYR A 395 13.10 8.00 -8.86
CA TYR A 395 12.26 7.31 -7.87
C TYR A 395 11.38 6.19 -8.43
N PHE A 396 11.38 5.99 -9.75
CA PHE A 396 10.58 4.95 -10.42
C PHE A 396 11.42 3.88 -11.10
N ALA A 397 12.76 4.01 -11.16
CA ALA A 397 13.63 3.04 -11.82
C ALA A 397 13.54 1.63 -11.22
N TRP A 398 13.23 1.53 -9.92
CA TRP A 398 13.05 0.26 -9.21
C TRP A 398 11.92 -0.61 -9.79
N HIS A 399 10.92 -0.02 -10.48
CA HIS A 399 9.82 -0.75 -11.11
C HIS A 399 10.28 -1.68 -12.24
N ASP A 400 11.47 -1.49 -12.81
CA ASP A 400 12.04 -2.41 -13.80
C ASP A 400 12.57 -3.70 -13.15
N TRP A 401 12.78 -3.70 -11.83
CA TRP A 401 13.48 -4.76 -11.09
C TRP A 401 12.64 -5.47 -10.04
N TYR A 402 11.64 -4.78 -9.47
CA TYR A 402 10.83 -5.31 -8.37
C TYR A 402 9.33 -5.18 -8.63
N GLY A 403 8.56 -6.06 -8.00
CA GLY A 403 7.11 -6.04 -8.00
C GLY A 403 6.56 -6.01 -6.57
N ILE A 404 5.34 -5.48 -6.42
CA ILE A 404 4.60 -5.46 -5.15
C ILE A 404 3.50 -6.51 -5.23
N LEU A 405 3.46 -7.39 -4.24
CA LEU A 405 2.42 -8.40 -4.05
C LEU A 405 1.60 -8.04 -2.82
N LYS A 406 0.29 -7.85 -3.00
CA LYS A 406 -0.67 -7.70 -1.89
C LYS A 406 -1.10 -9.10 -1.42
N VAL A 407 -0.91 -9.40 -0.15
CA VAL A 407 -1.29 -10.65 0.51
C VAL A 407 -2.16 -10.31 1.70
N GLU A 408 -3.48 -10.37 1.55
CA GLU A 408 -4.41 -9.91 2.59
C GLU A 408 -4.31 -10.75 3.88
N LEU A 409 -3.96 -12.04 3.74
CA LEU A 409 -3.88 -13.00 4.84
C LEU A 409 -2.77 -14.02 4.55
N ASP A 410 -1.57 -13.78 5.09
CA ASP A 410 -0.42 -14.68 4.94
C ASP A 410 -0.21 -15.51 6.22
N PHE A 411 -0.80 -16.71 6.28
CA PHE A 411 -0.50 -17.70 7.33
C PHE A 411 0.45 -18.78 6.82
N LEU A 412 1.12 -18.57 5.69
CA LEU A 412 1.98 -19.58 5.10
C LEU A 412 3.15 -19.93 6.03
N GLU A 413 3.75 -18.93 6.68
CA GLU A 413 4.80 -19.14 7.69
C GLU A 413 4.30 -20.00 8.86
N VAL A 414 3.08 -19.74 9.33
CA VAL A 414 2.44 -20.53 10.40
C VAL A 414 2.21 -21.97 9.93
N CYS A 415 1.62 -22.17 8.75
CA CYS A 415 1.36 -23.50 8.20
C CYS A 415 2.66 -24.28 7.99
N HIS A 416 3.70 -23.68 7.39
CA HIS A 416 5.00 -24.33 7.20
C HIS A 416 5.67 -24.70 8.52
N PHE A 417 5.61 -23.82 9.52
CA PHE A 417 6.08 -24.12 10.86
C PHE A 417 5.36 -25.36 11.42
N LEU A 418 4.03 -25.40 11.33
CA LEU A 418 3.23 -26.49 11.89
C LEU A 418 3.44 -27.81 11.16
N GLN A 419 3.60 -27.79 9.82
CA GLN A 419 3.94 -28.98 9.05
C GLN A 419 5.26 -29.58 9.53
N LYS A 420 6.29 -28.74 9.67
CA LYS A 420 7.59 -29.16 10.19
C LYS A 420 7.51 -29.66 11.64
N GLU A 421 6.68 -29.06 12.48
CA GLU A 421 6.45 -29.56 13.83
C GLU A 421 5.72 -30.93 13.80
N LYS A 422 4.76 -31.12 12.89
CA LYS A 422 3.98 -32.35 12.75
C LYS A 422 4.80 -33.54 12.25
N GLU A 423 5.81 -33.29 11.43
CA GLU A 423 6.81 -34.30 11.04
C GLU A 423 7.62 -34.83 12.25
N LYS A 424 7.65 -34.09 13.37
CA LYS A 424 8.25 -34.58 14.60
C LYS A 424 7.30 -35.56 15.27
N LYS A 425 7.83 -36.70 15.72
CA LYS A 425 7.09 -37.74 16.49
C LYS A 425 6.46 -37.25 17.80
N THR A 426 6.68 -35.99 18.17
CA THR A 426 6.24 -35.36 19.40
C THR A 426 5.11 -34.35 19.18
N PHE A 427 4.40 -34.37 18.04
CA PHE A 427 3.30 -33.46 17.75
C PHE A 427 1.91 -34.08 18.04
N PRO A 428 0.98 -33.32 18.65
CA PRO A 428 1.23 -32.04 19.32
C PRO A 428 2.13 -32.23 20.55
N PRO A 429 3.03 -31.28 20.86
CA PRO A 429 3.89 -31.40 22.03
C PRO A 429 3.05 -31.39 23.31
N ALA A 430 3.48 -32.15 24.31
CA ALA A 430 2.86 -32.14 25.64
C ALA A 430 2.81 -30.73 26.27
N LYS A 431 3.72 -29.84 25.82
CA LYS A 431 3.70 -28.41 26.14
C LYS A 431 4.34 -27.60 25.02
N TRP A 432 3.61 -26.62 24.51
CA TRP A 432 4.15 -25.63 23.59
C TRP A 432 5.15 -24.70 24.32
N GLN A 433 6.35 -24.55 23.77
CA GLN A 433 7.36 -23.66 24.33
C GLN A 433 7.03 -22.20 24.04
N LYS A 434 7.15 -21.36 25.07
CA LYS A 434 7.04 -19.90 24.93
C LYS A 434 8.41 -19.35 24.54
N SER A 435 8.52 -18.71 23.38
CA SER A 435 9.76 -18.04 22.93
C SER A 435 9.93 -16.69 23.63
N LYS A 436 8.84 -15.90 23.70
CA LYS A 436 8.71 -14.62 24.39
C LYS A 436 7.28 -14.50 24.92
N THR A 437 7.09 -13.86 26.08
CA THR A 437 5.72 -13.50 26.52
C THR A 437 5.19 -12.39 25.63
N VAL A 438 3.87 -12.36 25.37
CA VAL A 438 3.26 -11.25 24.61
C VAL A 438 3.50 -9.92 25.33
N MET A 439 3.59 -9.91 26.66
CA MET A 439 4.01 -8.73 27.43
C MET A 439 5.43 -8.27 27.10
N SER A 440 6.39 -9.20 26.94
CA SER A 440 7.74 -8.85 26.50
C SER A 440 7.73 -8.32 25.06
N TRP A 441 6.90 -8.88 24.19
CA TRP A 441 6.72 -8.40 22.82
C TRP A 441 6.13 -6.98 22.80
N LEU A 442 5.09 -6.71 23.59
CA LEU A 442 4.48 -5.38 23.73
C LEU A 442 5.49 -4.35 24.19
N ASN A 443 6.29 -4.69 25.21
CA ASN A 443 7.33 -3.79 25.71
C ASN A 443 8.42 -3.49 24.67
N ALA A 444 8.76 -4.46 23.82
CA ALA A 444 9.77 -4.30 22.77
C ALA A 444 9.25 -3.56 21.51
N ASN A 445 7.94 -3.38 21.37
CA ASN A 445 7.29 -2.73 20.23
C ASN A 445 6.47 -1.50 20.65
N LYS A 446 6.92 -0.80 21.69
CA LYS A 446 6.32 0.47 22.09
C LYS A 446 6.59 1.52 21.02
N CYS A 447 5.52 2.18 20.59
CA CYS A 447 5.62 3.28 19.65
C CYS A 447 6.10 4.54 20.34
N GLU A 448 6.85 5.35 19.60
CA GLU A 448 7.22 6.68 20.04
C GLU A 448 6.06 7.64 19.76
N ALA A 449 5.85 8.58 20.70
CA ALA A 449 5.04 9.75 20.40
C ALA A 449 5.70 10.54 19.26
N TYR A 450 4.90 11.30 18.53
CA TYR A 450 5.38 12.33 17.62
C TYR A 450 6.31 13.30 18.36
N LYS A 451 7.61 13.06 18.28
CA LYS A 451 8.66 13.97 18.77
C LYS A 451 9.28 14.63 17.56
N LEU A 452 8.83 15.85 17.27
CA LEU A 452 9.45 16.66 16.24
C LEU A 452 10.84 17.08 16.74
N PRO A 453 11.88 17.05 15.88
CA PRO A 453 13.14 17.70 16.21
C PRO A 453 12.89 19.16 16.61
N GLU A 454 13.57 19.69 17.62
CA GLU A 454 13.39 21.11 18.03
C GLU A 454 13.61 22.07 16.85
N ALA A 455 14.50 21.72 15.92
CA ALA A 455 14.76 22.47 14.69
C ALA A 455 13.54 22.56 13.75
N TRP A 456 12.52 21.71 13.93
CA TRP A 456 11.26 21.75 13.17
C TRP A 456 10.18 22.57 13.91
N LEU A 457 10.41 22.90 15.18
CA LEU A 457 9.51 23.69 16.02
C LEU A 457 9.80 25.20 15.95
N SER A 458 11.05 25.56 15.63
CA SER A 458 11.51 26.94 15.33
C SER A 458 11.31 27.31 13.88
#